data_AF-A0A3B9YF76-F1
#
_entry.id   AF-A0A3B9YF76-F1
#
_cell.length_a   1.000
_cell.length_b   1.000
_cell.length_c   1.000
_cell.angle_alpha   90.00
_cell.angle_beta   90.00
_cell.angle_gamma   90.00
#
_symmetry.space_group_name_H-M   'P 1'
#
loop_
_entity.id
_entity.type
_entity.pdbx_description
1 polymer ?
#
loop_
_entity_poly.entity_id
_entity_poly.type
_entity_poly.pdbx_seq_one_letter_code
_entity_poly.pdbx_strand_id
1 'polypeptide(L)'
;MERIEPTRALALKVWWAFMWRAVVFALLSGFVVGLVVGLFSVLLKLAPESVSTLSGILGLVLGAAVSIEVMYRLLGKKFDGFEIALIRE
;
A
#
# COMPACT_ATOMS: atom_id res chain seq x y z
N MET A 1 21.27 -1.51 -22.50
CA MET A 1 20.53 -0.81 -21.43
C MET A 1 21.28 0.45 -21.12
N GLU A 2 20.68 1.61 -21.35
CA GLU A 2 21.29 2.90 -21.00
C GLU A 2 20.87 3.27 -19.58
N ARG A 3 21.83 3.61 -18.71
CA ARG A 3 21.54 4.02 -17.34
C ARG A 3 21.01 5.45 -17.36
N ILE A 4 19.72 5.61 -17.09
CA ILE A 4 19.10 6.93 -16.96
C ILE A 4 19.33 7.45 -15.54
N GLU A 5 19.82 8.68 -15.40
CA GLU A 5 19.99 9.31 -14.11
C GLU A 5 18.64 9.71 -13.48
N PRO A 6 18.47 9.56 -12.15
CA PRO A 6 17.25 9.96 -11.48
C PRO A 6 17.08 11.49 -11.54
N THR A 7 16.02 11.94 -12.23
CA THR A 7 15.60 13.35 -12.21
C THR A 7 14.38 13.53 -11.32
N ARG A 8 14.15 14.77 -10.85
CA ARG A 8 12.97 15.10 -10.03
C ARG A 8 11.65 14.77 -10.73
N ALA A 9 11.60 14.96 -12.06
CA ALA A 9 10.43 14.65 -12.87
C ALA A 9 10.14 13.14 -12.91
N LEU A 10 11.19 12.32 -13.10
CA LEU A 10 11.08 10.86 -13.07
C LEU A 10 10.69 10.37 -11.68
N ALA A 11 11.32 10.92 -10.62
CA ALA A 11 10.99 10.59 -9.24
C ALA A 11 9.51 10.89 -8.92
N LEU A 12 8.99 12.05 -9.34
CA LEU A 12 7.58 12.40 -9.16
C LEU A 12 6.63 11.45 -9.92
N LYS A 13 6.99 11.04 -11.15
CA LYS A 13 6.21 10.09 -11.96
C LYS A 13 6.11 8.72 -11.28
N VAL A 14 7.23 8.23 -10.73
CA VAL A 14 7.30 6.96 -9.99
C VAL A 14 6.55 7.07 -8.66
N TRP A 15 6.79 8.13 -7.89
CA TRP A 15 6.11 8.39 -6.61
C TRP A 15 4.60 8.48 -6.79
N TRP A 16 4.12 9.22 -7.78
CA TRP A 16 2.68 9.33 -8.03
C TRP A 16 2.07 7.98 -8.39
N ALA A 17 2.75 7.20 -9.23
CA ALA A 17 2.29 5.86 -9.61
C ALA A 17 2.20 4.90 -8.40
N PHE A 18 3.11 5.03 -7.43
CA PHE A 18 3.02 4.32 -6.16
C PHE A 18 1.88 4.86 -5.29
N MET A 19 1.86 6.17 -5.03
CA MET A 19 1.03 6.82 -4.03
C MET A 19 -0.46 6.57 -4.26
N TRP A 20 -0.97 6.83 -5.47
CA TRP A 20 -2.42 6.68 -5.70
C TRP A 20 -2.86 5.22 -5.60
N ARG A 21 -2.04 4.26 -6.05
CA ARG A 21 -2.34 2.82 -5.95
C ARG A 21 -2.34 2.38 -4.49
N ALA A 22 -1.32 2.77 -3.74
CA ALA A 22 -1.22 2.48 -2.31
C ALA A 22 -2.43 3.02 -1.56
N VAL A 23 -2.84 4.27 -1.80
CA VAL A 23 -4.03 4.87 -1.18
C VAL A 23 -5.30 4.09 -1.55
N VAL A 24 -5.54 3.81 -2.83
CA VAL A 24 -6.73 3.10 -3.27
C VAL A 24 -6.81 1.70 -2.65
N PHE A 25 -5.72 0.93 -2.70
CA PHE A 25 -5.71 -0.41 -2.13
C PHE A 25 -5.79 -0.40 -0.60
N ALA A 26 -5.20 0.59 0.08
CA ALA A 26 -5.29 0.73 1.54
C ALA A 26 -6.72 1.09 1.96
N LEU A 27 -7.39 1.99 1.24
CA LEU A 27 -8.79 2.33 1.50
C LEU A 27 -9.71 1.13 1.28
N LEU A 28 -9.54 0.39 0.17
CA LEU A 28 -10.37 -0.78 -0.13
C LEU A 28 -10.16 -1.90 0.91
N SER A 29 -8.91 -2.24 1.21
CA SER A 29 -8.59 -3.27 2.21
C SER A 29 -9.02 -2.85 3.62
N GLY A 30 -8.77 -1.59 4.00
CA GLY A 30 -9.19 -1.03 5.27
C GLY A 30 -10.71 -1.01 5.44
N PHE A 31 -11.47 -0.69 4.38
CA PHE A 31 -12.92 -0.76 4.42
C PHE A 31 -13.44 -2.19 4.64
N VAL A 32 -12.90 -3.17 3.91
CA VAL A 32 -13.30 -4.58 4.06
C VAL A 32 -12.98 -5.09 5.46
N VAL A 33 -11.76 -4.84 5.95
CA VAL A 33 -11.35 -5.29 7.29
C VAL A 33 -12.13 -4.56 8.38
N GLY A 34 -12.36 -3.25 8.22
CA GLY A 34 -13.14 -2.45 9.15
C GLY A 34 -14.58 -2.95 9.27
N LEU A 35 -15.23 -3.32 8.16
CA LEU A 35 -16.56 -3.94 8.17
C LEU A 35 -16.56 -5.26 8.94
N VAL A 36 -15.58 -6.13 8.67
CA VAL A 36 -15.47 -7.44 9.34
C VAL A 36 -15.27 -7.24 10.85
N VAL A 37 -14.31 -6.42 11.25
CA VAL A 37 -14.03 -6.11 12.67
C VAL A 37 -15.26 -5.48 13.35
N GLY A 38 -15.96 -4.57 12.67
CA GLY A 38 -17.17 -3.93 13.18
C GLY A 38 -18.33 -4.89 13.39
N LEU A 39 -18.53 -5.86 12.50
CA LEU A 39 -19.58 -6.87 12.66
C LEU A 39 -19.28 -7.81 13.84
N PHE A 40 -18.03 -8.29 13.95
CA PHE A 40 -17.63 -9.18 15.02
C PHE A 40 -17.61 -8.50 16.39
N SER A 41 -17.30 -7.20 16.46
CA SER A 41 -17.29 -6.47 17.72
C SER A 41 -18.66 -6.39 18.37
N VAL A 42 -19.72 -6.19 17.58
CA VAL A 42 -21.11 -6.20 18.05
C VAL A 42 -21.53 -7.60 18.50
N LEU A 43 -21.19 -8.63 17.72
CA LEU A 43 -21.57 -10.02 18.03
C LEU A 43 -20.92 -10.52 19.33
N LEU A 44 -19.65 -10.18 19.53
CA LEU A 44 -18.85 -10.64 20.67
C LEU A 44 -18.91 -9.68 21.88
N LYS A 45 -19.67 -8.58 21.80
CA LYS A 45 -19.77 -7.54 22.83
C LYS A 45 -18.40 -7.04 23.30
N LEU A 46 -17.49 -6.82 22.34
CA LEU A 46 -16.14 -6.35 22.65
C LEU A 46 -16.17 -4.92 23.22
N ALA A 47 -15.29 -4.64 24.18
CA ALA A 47 -15.12 -3.28 24.68
C ALA A 47 -14.61 -2.35 23.55
N PRO A 48 -15.08 -1.08 23.46
CA PRO A 48 -14.66 -0.15 22.42
C PRO A 48 -13.15 0.06 22.34
N GLU A 49 -12.47 0.02 23.49
CA GLU A 49 -11.01 0.15 23.61
C GLU A 49 -10.27 -1.01 22.92
N SER A 50 -10.77 -2.24 23.08
CA SER A 50 -10.19 -3.43 22.44
C SER A 50 -10.38 -3.39 20.93
N VAL A 51 -11.55 -2.93 20.45
CA VAL A 51 -11.83 -2.76 19.02
C VAL A 51 -10.93 -1.70 18.41
N SER A 52 -10.77 -0.56 19.08
CA SER A 52 -9.89 0.52 18.65
C SER A 52 -8.44 0.03 18.52
N THR A 53 -7.92 -0.63 19.56
CA THR A 53 -6.55 -1.17 19.57
C THR A 53 -6.35 -2.20 18.46
N LEU A 54 -7.28 -3.15 18.32
CA LEU A 54 -7.23 -4.18 17.29
C LEU A 54 -7.27 -3.57 15.89
N SER A 55 -8.17 -2.61 15.66
CA SER A 55 -8.30 -1.92 14.37
C SER A 55 -7.05 -1.11 14.00
N GLY A 56 -6.40 -0.47 14.98
CA GLY A 56 -5.15 0.25 14.78
C GLY A 56 -4.00 -0.67 14.37
N ILE A 57 -3.82 -1.80 15.07
CA ILE A 57 -2.80 -2.81 14.75
C ILE A 57 -3.05 -3.40 13.35
N LEU A 58 -4.29 -3.80 13.06
CA LEU A 58 -4.65 -4.34 11.75
C LEU A 58 -4.44 -3.31 10.64
N GLY A 59 -4.83 -2.06 10.86
CA GLY A 59 -4.63 -0.98 9.90
C GLY A 59 -3.14 -0.75 9.58
N LEU A 60 -2.27 -0.80 10.59
CA LEU A 60 -0.83 -0.68 10.41
C LEU A 60 -0.26 -1.85 9.59
N VAL A 61 -0.60 -3.09 9.97
CA VAL A 61 -0.13 -4.29 9.27
C VAL A 61 -0.62 -4.33 7.83
N LEU A 62 -1.91 -4.03 7.60
CA LEU A 62 -2.49 -3.99 6.26
C LEU A 62 -1.91 -2.87 5.41
N GLY A 63 -1.74 -1.68 5.97
CA GLY A 63 -1.10 -0.55 5.27
C GLY A 63 0.32 -0.90 4.81
N ALA A 64 1.10 -1.52 5.69
CA ALA A 64 2.44 -2.01 5.36
C ALA A 64 2.39 -3.06 4.24
N ALA A 65 1.58 -4.12 4.38
CA ALA A 65 1.44 -5.19 3.39
C ALA A 65 1.01 -4.66 2.02
N VAL A 66 0.00 -3.78 1.98
CA VAL A 66 -0.48 -3.15 0.74
C VAL A 66 0.61 -2.31 0.09
N SER A 67 1.34 -1.50 0.87
CA SER A 67 2.41 -0.66 0.32
C SER A 67 3.54 -1.49 -0.30
N ILE A 68 3.93 -2.60 0.34
CA ILE A 68 4.94 -3.54 -0.19
C ILE A 68 4.45 -4.15 -1.50
N GLU A 69 3.21 -4.63 -1.56
CA GLU A 69 2.63 -5.23 -2.76
C GLU A 69 2.56 -4.23 -3.92
N VAL A 70 2.18 -2.97 -3.64
CA VAL A 70 2.16 -1.91 -4.65
C VAL A 70 3.57 -1.62 -5.16
N MET A 71 4.56 -1.56 -4.27
CA MET A 71 5.96 -1.36 -4.66
C MET A 71 6.45 -2.51 -5.54
N TYR A 72 6.18 -3.76 -5.16
CA TYR A 72 6.56 -4.94 -5.94
C TYR A 72 6.00 -4.88 -7.37
N ARG A 73 4.71 -4.54 -7.52
CA ARG A 73 4.08 -4.37 -8.84
C ARG A 73 4.63 -3.17 -9.61
N LEU A 74 5.03 -2.11 -8.91
CA LEU A 74 5.62 -0.91 -9.51
C LEU A 74 6.98 -1.22 -10.14
N LEU A 75 7.80 -2.06 -9.49
CA LEU A 75 9.10 -2.48 -10.02
C LEU A 75 8.97 -3.23 -11.34
N GLY A 76 7.90 -4.01 -11.53
CA GLY A 76 7.61 -4.69 -12.81
C GLY A 76 6.94 -3.82 -13.87
N LYS A 77 6.63 -2.55 -13.57
CA LYS A 77 5.87 -1.68 -14.47
C LYS A 77 6.78 -1.01 -15.51
N LYS A 78 6.36 -1.06 -16.78
CA LYS A 78 6.92 -0.22 -17.85
C LYS A 78 6.34 1.19 -17.77
N PHE A 79 7.21 2.19 -17.63
CA PHE A 79 6.82 3.59 -17.74
C PHE A 79 7.06 4.06 -19.16
N ASP A 80 6.32 5.09 -19.55
CA ASP A 80 6.58 5.78 -20.80
C ASP A 80 7.97 6.45 -20.73
N GLY A 81 8.91 5.92 -21.52
CA GLY A 81 10.32 6.34 -21.62
C GLY A 81 11.34 5.54 -20.79
N PHE A 82 10.94 4.69 -19.84
CA PHE A 82 11.88 3.90 -19.02
C PHE A 82 11.20 2.74 -18.26
N GLU A 83 12.00 1.81 -17.72
CA GLU A 83 11.54 0.80 -16.77
C GLU A 83 12.50 0.73 -15.58
N ILE A 84 11.99 0.32 -14.42
CA ILE A 84 12.81 0.16 -13.21
C ILE A 84 13.37 -1.26 -13.22
N ALA A 85 14.68 -1.39 -13.28
CA ALA A 85 15.37 -2.69 -13.24
C ALA A 85 16.30 -2.77 -12.03
N LEU A 86 16.26 -3.90 -11.33
CA LEU A 86 17.25 -4.25 -10.31
C LEU A 86 18.45 -4.87 -11.01
N ILE A 87 19.60 -4.18 -10.97
CA ILE A 87 20.86 -4.68 -11.54
C ILE A 87 21.62 -5.36 -10.42
N ARG A 88 22.02 -6.62 -10.63
CA ARG A 88 22.88 -7.36 -9.70
C ARG A 88 24.33 -6.99 -10.01
N GLU A 89 25.08 -6.59 -8.99
CA GLU A 89 26.54 -6.43 -9.07
C GLU A 89 27.24 -7.80 -9.19
#